data_AF-A0A4Y7PMK6-F1
#
_entry.id   AF-A0A4Y7PMK6-F1
#
_cell.length_a   1.000
_cell.length_b   1.000
_cell.length_c   1.000
_cell.angle_alpha   90.00
_cell.angle_beta   90.00
_cell.angle_gamma   90.00
#
_symmetry.space_group_name_H-M   'P 1'
#
loop_
_entity.id
_entity.type
_entity.pdbx_description
1 polymer ?
#
loop_
_entity_poly.entity_id
_entity_poly.type
_entity_poly.pdbx_seq_one_letter_code
_entity_poly.pdbx_strand_id
1 'polypeptide(L)'
;GDRSLNLRKYELSSEEWEIASELCNVLKVFKDATLFFSRSTPNLATVIPAMDHIDETLATNALDSRYRPSIHAALSIGKRTLNRYYNLTDNSEVYRIAMVLHPRHKLNYFKSAGWEDGWIEAA
;
A
#
# COMPACT_ATOMS: atom_id res chain seq x y z
N GLY A 1 22.59 -35.96 12.15
CA GLY A 1 22.60 -34.91 11.12
C GLY A 1 22.47 -33.57 11.78
N ASP A 2 23.03 -32.54 11.14
CA ASP A 2 22.76 -31.11 11.36
C ASP A 2 23.45 -30.33 12.51
N ARG A 3 24.20 -30.99 13.42
CA ARG A 3 24.99 -30.25 14.44
C ARG A 3 26.39 -29.79 13.98
N SER A 4 26.87 -30.23 12.82
CA SER A 4 28.24 -29.96 12.34
C SER A 4 28.38 -28.72 11.45
N LEU A 5 27.28 -28.09 11.03
CA LEU A 5 27.32 -27.02 10.02
C LEU A 5 27.43 -25.60 10.60
N ASN A 6 27.49 -25.42 11.93
CA ASN A 6 27.59 -24.11 12.59
C ASN A 6 26.54 -23.07 12.12
N LEU A 7 25.35 -23.56 11.74
CA LEU A 7 24.29 -22.73 11.14
C LEU A 7 23.46 -21.93 12.16
N ARG A 8 23.54 -22.26 13.46
CA ARG A 8 22.80 -21.57 14.53
C ARG A 8 23.06 -20.08 14.62
N LYS A 9 24.24 -19.61 14.18
CA LYS A 9 24.52 -18.17 14.12
C LYS A 9 23.66 -17.40 13.09
N TYR A 10 22.96 -18.12 12.21
CA TYR A 10 22.02 -17.57 11.24
C TYR A 10 20.56 -17.76 11.65
N GLU A 11 20.28 -18.40 12.80
CA GLU A 11 18.92 -18.45 13.33
C GLU A 11 18.54 -17.05 13.79
N LEU A 12 17.35 -16.61 13.37
CA LEU A 12 16.74 -15.40 13.89
C LEU A 12 16.46 -15.59 15.39
N SER A 13 16.84 -14.59 16.16
CA SER A 13 16.46 -14.46 17.55
C SER A 13 14.94 -14.30 17.69
N SER A 14 14.41 -14.51 18.90
CA SER A 14 12.99 -14.31 19.18
C SER A 14 12.52 -12.89 18.83
N GLU A 15 13.35 -11.88 19.07
CA GLU A 15 13.05 -10.48 18.74
C GLU A 15 13.00 -10.25 17.22
N GLU A 16 13.93 -10.83 16.47
CA GLU A 16 13.91 -10.74 15.00
C GLU A 16 12.69 -11.45 14.40
N TRP A 17 12.24 -12.57 15.00
CA TRP A 17 10.99 -13.22 14.60
C TRP A 17 9.77 -12.35 14.86
N GLU A 18 9.74 -11.60 15.96
CA GLU A 18 8.67 -10.64 16.24
C GLU A 18 8.67 -9.49 15.22
N ILE A 19 9.83 -8.93 14.89
CA ILE A 19 9.96 -7.91 13.84
C ILE A 19 9.51 -8.46 12.49
N ALA A 20 9.91 -9.68 12.13
CA ALA A 20 9.50 -10.31 10.88
C ALA A 20 7.97 -10.53 10.81
N SER A 21 7.35 -10.87 11.93
CA SER A 21 5.90 -11.01 12.05
C SER A 21 5.18 -9.67 11.86
N GLU A 22 5.64 -8.61 12.52
CA GLU A 22 5.12 -7.26 12.33
C GLU A 22 5.28 -6.77 10.89
N LEU A 23 6.44 -7.03 10.29
CA LEU A 23 6.71 -6.71 8.90
C LEU A 23 5.74 -7.45 7.96
N CYS A 24 5.50 -8.74 8.18
CA CYS A 24 4.52 -9.50 7.42
C CYS A 24 3.11 -8.89 7.51
N ASN A 25 2.71 -8.41 8.70
CA ASN A 25 1.41 -7.80 8.91
C ASN A 25 1.25 -6.51 8.12
N VAL A 26 2.23 -5.60 8.17
CA VAL A 26 2.16 -4.33 7.43
C VAL A 26 2.29 -4.51 5.92
N LEU A 27 2.99 -5.57 5.47
CA LEU A 27 3.12 -5.89 4.04
C LEU A 27 1.88 -6.57 3.45
N LYS A 28 0.95 -7.04 4.28
CA LYS A 28 -0.23 -7.78 3.83
C LYS A 28 -1.06 -7.00 2.80
N VAL A 29 -1.20 -5.68 2.98
CA VAL A 29 -1.96 -4.83 2.05
C VAL A 29 -1.40 -4.87 0.62
N PHE A 30 -0.08 -4.95 0.46
CA PHE A 30 0.55 -5.07 -0.86
C PHE A 30 0.29 -6.43 -1.49
N LYS A 31 0.31 -7.50 -0.68
CA LYS A 31 -0.04 -8.84 -1.15
C LYS A 31 -1.49 -8.87 -1.64
N ASP A 32 -2.41 -8.32 -0.85
CA ASP A 32 -3.84 -8.29 -1.19
C ASP A 32 -4.09 -7.48 -2.46
N ALA A 33 -3.44 -6.32 -2.60
CA ALA A 33 -3.47 -5.53 -3.83
C ALA A 33 -2.90 -6.29 -5.04
N THR A 34 -1.76 -6.95 -4.88
CA THR A 34 -1.12 -7.75 -5.95
C THR A 34 -2.04 -8.88 -6.40
N LEU A 35 -2.62 -9.62 -5.46
CA LEU A 35 -3.57 -10.70 -5.75
C LEU A 35 -4.85 -10.17 -6.40
N PHE A 36 -5.30 -8.98 -6.01
CA PHE A 36 -6.42 -8.31 -6.66
C PHE A 36 -6.10 -8.02 -8.13
N PHE A 37 -4.97 -7.35 -8.42
CA PHE A 37 -4.54 -7.02 -9.79
C PHE A 37 -4.14 -8.22 -10.65
N SER A 38 -3.84 -9.37 -10.04
CA SER A 38 -3.55 -10.62 -10.75
C SER A 38 -4.79 -11.31 -11.33
N ARG A 39 -6.00 -10.82 -11.03
CA ARG A 39 -7.27 -11.32 -11.58
C ARG A 39 -7.47 -10.79 -13.01
N SER A 40 -8.37 -11.38 -13.78
CA SER A 40 -8.69 -10.90 -15.14
C SER A 40 -9.64 -9.69 -15.21
N THR A 41 -10.19 -9.27 -14.07
CA THR A 41 -11.23 -8.24 -13.94
C THR A 41 -10.79 -6.83 -13.53
N PRO A 42 -9.67 -6.60 -12.80
CA PRO A 42 -9.17 -5.27 -12.48
C PRO A 42 -8.92 -4.48 -13.76
N ASN A 43 -9.36 -3.24 -13.75
CA ASN A 43 -9.21 -2.34 -14.87
C ASN A 43 -8.62 -1.01 -14.37
N LEU A 44 -8.39 -0.07 -15.27
CA LEU A 44 -7.71 1.17 -14.92
C LEU A 44 -8.40 1.97 -13.81
N ALA A 45 -9.73 1.88 -13.70
CA ALA A 45 -10.51 2.53 -12.64
C ALA A 45 -10.30 1.91 -11.26
N THR A 46 -9.60 0.78 -11.13
CA THR A 46 -9.32 0.19 -9.80
C THR A 46 -7.95 0.58 -9.26
N VAL A 47 -7.12 1.26 -10.06
CA VAL A 47 -5.74 1.63 -9.66
C VAL A 47 -5.75 2.69 -8.57
N ILE A 48 -6.47 3.79 -8.77
CA ILE A 48 -6.55 4.89 -7.79
C ILE A 48 -7.13 4.38 -6.45
N PRO A 49 -8.27 3.67 -6.41
CA PRO A 49 -8.78 3.13 -5.16
C PRO A 49 -7.86 2.15 -4.44
N ALA A 50 -7.11 1.33 -5.18
CA ALA A 50 -6.14 0.45 -4.56
C ALA A 50 -4.96 1.22 -3.96
N MET A 51 -4.48 2.26 -4.64
CA MET A 51 -3.42 3.13 -4.13
C MET A 51 -3.87 3.90 -2.88
N ASP A 52 -5.10 4.44 -2.88
CA ASP A 52 -5.70 5.10 -1.71
C ASP A 52 -5.77 4.15 -0.51
N HIS A 53 -6.24 2.92 -0.74
CA HIS A 53 -6.35 1.92 0.32
C HIS A 53 -4.98 1.52 0.90
N ILE A 54 -3.96 1.37 0.06
CA ILE A 54 -2.59 1.12 0.52
C ILE A 54 -2.08 2.32 1.33
N ASP A 55 -2.30 3.55 0.85
CA ASP A 55 -1.82 4.77 1.50
C ASP A 55 -2.42 4.96 2.90
N GLU A 56 -3.74 4.79 3.01
CA GLU A 56 -4.49 4.82 4.26
C GLU A 56 -3.96 3.75 5.21
N THR A 57 -3.83 2.50 4.74
CA THR A 57 -3.35 1.39 5.58
C THR A 57 -1.94 1.65 6.12
N LEU A 58 -1.03 2.18 5.29
CA LEU A 58 0.32 2.55 5.72
C LEU A 58 0.30 3.73 6.71
N ALA A 59 -0.54 4.74 6.48
CA ALA A 59 -0.68 5.88 7.38
C ALA A 59 -1.21 5.46 8.75
N THR A 60 -2.25 4.63 8.78
CA THR A 60 -2.84 4.11 10.02
C THR A 60 -1.82 3.27 10.78
N ASN A 61 -1.13 2.35 10.10
CA ASN A 61 -0.09 1.54 10.75
C ASN A 61 1.10 2.40 11.23
N ALA A 62 1.43 3.48 10.53
CA ALA A 62 2.54 4.35 10.92
C ALA A 62 2.27 5.13 12.22
N LEU A 63 0.99 5.31 12.59
CA LEU A 63 0.57 5.95 13.84
C LEU A 63 0.29 4.94 14.97
N ASP A 64 0.31 3.64 14.66
CA ASP A 64 -0.01 2.60 15.63
C ASP A 64 1.19 2.30 16.53
N SER A 65 1.08 2.70 17.80
CA SER A 65 2.14 2.56 18.81
C SER A 65 2.47 1.11 19.18
N ARG A 66 1.73 0.12 18.66
CA ARG A 66 2.02 -1.30 18.85
C ARG A 66 3.23 -1.77 18.06
N TYR A 67 3.61 -1.07 17.00
CA TYR A 67 4.75 -1.46 16.17
C TYR A 67 6.08 -0.96 16.72
N ARG A 68 7.16 -1.71 16.44
CA ARG A 68 8.52 -1.30 16.80
C ARG A 68 8.99 -0.10 15.96
N PRO A 69 9.95 0.71 16.46
CA PRO A 69 10.52 1.84 15.70
C PRO A 69 11.07 1.47 14.31
N SER A 70 11.63 0.27 14.16
CA SER A 70 12.09 -0.26 12.87
C SER A 70 10.96 -0.41 11.86
N ILE A 71 9.79 -0.84 12.31
CA ILE A 71 8.59 -0.97 11.47
C ILE A 71 8.02 0.41 11.12
N HIS A 72 7.99 1.37 12.05
CA HIS A 72 7.62 2.76 11.72
C HIS A 72 8.53 3.38 10.67
N ALA A 73 9.85 3.13 10.75
CA ALA A 73 10.80 3.58 9.74
C ALA A 73 10.54 2.90 8.38
N ALA A 74 10.29 1.59 8.37
CA ALA A 74 9.96 0.85 7.15
C ALA A 74 8.65 1.34 6.51
N LEU A 75 7.60 1.60 7.30
CA LEU A 75 6.33 2.17 6.86
C LEU A 75 6.53 3.55 6.23
N SER A 76 7.37 4.40 6.84
CA SER A 76 7.69 5.73 6.32
C SER A 76 8.38 5.65 4.95
N ILE A 77 9.32 4.71 4.78
CA ILE A 77 9.98 4.44 3.49
C ILE A 77 8.96 3.92 2.47
N GLY A 78 8.14 2.94 2.86
CA GLY A 78 7.09 2.35 2.01
C GLY A 78 6.11 3.40 1.50
N LYS A 79 5.64 4.30 2.37
CA LYS A 79 4.74 5.40 2.01
C LYS A 79 5.40 6.39 1.05
N ARG A 80 6.68 6.73 1.24
CA ARG A 80 7.43 7.57 0.28
C ARG A 80 7.53 6.91 -1.10
N THR A 81 7.77 5.60 -1.14
CA THR A 81 7.79 4.85 -2.40
C THR A 81 6.41 4.80 -3.04
N LEU A 82 5.35 4.57 -2.27
CA LEU A 82 3.96 4.61 -2.76
C LEU A 82 3.63 5.97 -3.39
N ASN A 83 3.89 7.07 -2.67
CA ASN A 83 3.61 8.43 -3.15
C ASN A 83 4.32 8.73 -4.48
N ARG A 84 5.54 8.21 -4.68
CA ARG A 84 6.23 8.36 -5.96
C ARG A 84 5.44 7.73 -7.10
N TYR A 85 4.89 6.52 -6.91
CA TYR A 85 4.08 5.85 -7.94
C TYR A 85 2.67 6.43 -8.05
N TYR A 86 2.10 6.88 -6.94
CA TYR A 86 0.83 7.60 -6.92
C TYR A 86 0.91 8.84 -7.81
N ASN A 87 1.92 9.68 -7.63
CA ASN A 87 2.14 10.88 -8.46
C ASN A 87 2.31 10.55 -9.96
N LEU A 88 2.75 9.34 -10.32
CA LEU A 88 2.82 8.94 -11.73
C LEU A 88 1.43 8.69 -12.32
N THR A 89 0.43 8.36 -11.52
CA THR A 89 -0.96 8.23 -12.00
C THR A 89 -1.54 9.57 -12.42
N ASP A 90 -1.08 10.67 -11.84
CA ASP A 90 -1.46 12.03 -12.23
C ASP A 90 -0.81 12.50 -13.54
N ASN A 91 0.23 11.81 -14.02
CA ASN A 91 0.84 12.14 -15.32
C ASN A 91 -0.03 11.72 -16.52
N SER A 92 -1.15 11.03 -16.29
CA SER A 92 -2.04 10.58 -17.34
C SER A 92 -3.50 10.70 -16.92
N GLU A 93 -4.24 11.54 -17.64
CA GLU A 93 -5.68 11.74 -17.42
C GLU A 93 -6.50 10.44 -17.57
N VAL A 94 -5.94 9.40 -18.21
CA VAL A 94 -6.64 8.13 -18.47
C VAL A 94 -7.07 7.45 -17.15
N TYR A 95 -6.29 7.58 -16.07
CA TYR A 95 -6.68 7.03 -14.75
C TYR A 95 -7.92 7.73 -14.18
N ARG A 96 -7.98 9.07 -14.28
CA ARG A 96 -9.11 9.88 -13.83
C ARG A 96 -10.34 9.68 -14.71
N ILE A 97 -10.17 9.68 -16.03
CA ILE A 97 -11.24 9.41 -17.00
C ILE A 97 -11.85 8.03 -16.75
N ALA A 98 -11.04 6.99 -16.51
CA ALA A 98 -11.54 5.65 -16.20
C ALA A 98 -12.40 5.64 -14.92
N MET A 99 -11.99 6.39 -13.89
CA MET A 99 -12.75 6.57 -12.65
C MET A 99 -14.08 7.30 -12.87
N VAL A 100 -14.08 8.39 -13.66
CA VAL A 100 -15.28 9.16 -13.99
C VAL A 100 -16.27 8.31 -14.79
N LEU A 101 -15.79 7.49 -15.72
CA LEU A 101 -16.61 6.58 -16.52
C LEU A 101 -17.12 5.36 -15.72
N HIS A 102 -16.54 5.07 -14.55
CA HIS A 102 -16.95 3.94 -13.74
C HIS A 102 -18.34 4.18 -13.12
N PRO A 103 -19.37 3.35 -13.43
CA PRO A 103 -20.77 3.63 -13.10
C PRO A 103 -21.05 3.84 -11.61
N ARG A 104 -20.25 3.23 -10.72
CA ARG A 104 -20.38 3.31 -9.26
C ARG A 104 -19.57 4.45 -8.63
N HIS A 105 -18.49 4.92 -9.26
CA HIS A 105 -17.57 5.90 -8.65
C HIS A 105 -17.89 7.31 -9.14
N LYS A 106 -17.81 7.54 -10.46
CA LYS A 106 -18.00 8.85 -11.09
C LYS A 106 -17.25 9.94 -10.30
N LEU A 107 -17.78 11.16 -10.26
CA LEU A 107 -17.23 12.27 -9.46
C LEU A 107 -17.46 12.11 -7.95
N ASN A 108 -18.38 11.23 -7.53
CA ASN A 108 -18.72 11.05 -6.12
C ASN A 108 -17.58 10.38 -5.35
N TYR A 109 -16.78 9.53 -6.01
CA TYR A 109 -15.64 8.90 -5.37
C TYR A 109 -14.64 9.93 -4.87
N PHE A 110 -14.22 10.87 -5.71
CA PHE A 110 -13.23 11.89 -5.33
C PHE A 110 -13.72 12.76 -4.15
N LYS A 111 -15.01 13.10 -4.13
CA LYS A 111 -15.63 13.80 -3.01
C LYS A 111 -15.62 12.96 -1.72
N SER A 112 -15.92 11.67 -1.81
CA SER A 112 -15.93 10.78 -0.64
C SER A 112 -14.53 10.41 -0.16
N ALA A 113 -13.53 10.41 -1.05
CA ALA A 113 -12.14 10.14 -0.74
C ALA A 113 -11.41 11.36 -0.15
N GLY A 114 -12.09 12.51 -0.02
CA GLY A 114 -11.54 13.72 0.57
C GLY A 114 -10.46 14.39 -0.29
N TRP A 115 -10.50 14.20 -1.61
CA TRP A 115 -9.58 14.86 -2.52
C TRP A 115 -9.83 16.37 -2.52
N GLU A 116 -8.76 17.16 -2.60
CA GLU A 116 -8.86 18.62 -2.70
C GLU A 116 -9.63 19.03 -3.96
N ASP A 117 -10.51 20.04 -3.83
CA ASP A 117 -11.43 20.45 -4.90
C ASP A 117 -10.70 20.80 -6.21
N GLY A 118 -9.47 21.36 -6.14
CA GLY A 118 -8.67 21.66 -7.32
C GLY A 118 -8.25 20.43 -8.14
N TRP A 119 -8.18 19.25 -7.52
CA TRP A 119 -7.90 17.98 -8.20
C TRP A 119 -9.16 17.37 -8.81
N ILE A 120 -10.33 17.73 -8.26
CA ILE A 120 -11.64 17.33 -8.77
C ILE A 120 -12.03 18.19 -9.97
N GLU A 121 -11.74 19.49 -9.95
CA GLU A 121 -12.04 20.43 -11.04
C GLU A 121 -11.13 20.25 -12.26
N ALA A 122 -9.93 19.69 -12.08
CA ALA A 122 -8.99 19.39 -13.15
C ALA A 122 -9.24 18.03 -13.84
N ALA A 123 -10.25 17.26 -13.41
CA ALA A 123 -10.59 15.92 -13.90
C ALA A 123 -11.85 15.92 -14.79
#